data_AF-A0A1D7UC62-F1
#
_entry.id   AF-A0A1D7UC62-F1
#
_cell.length_a   1.000
_cell.length_b   1.000
_cell.length_c   1.000
_cell.angle_alpha   90.00
_cell.angle_beta   90.00
_cell.angle_gamma   90.00
#
_symmetry.space_group_name_H-M   'P 1'
#
loop_
_entity.id
_entity.type
_entity.pdbx_description
1 polymer ?
#
loop_
_entity_poly.entity_id
_entity_poly.type
_entity_poly.pdbx_seq_one_letter_code
_entity_poly.pdbx_strand_id
1 'polypeptide(L)'
;MIVRAMLKRDQKRFSKIYRPLACLFTTRHIEVCSGIGAPTFRHRWRNALVELIAYRKPLVGLKRAVSALGDRRSTTSAALSLGGNFPMTSNIKRVHANAQYAHDELLNLIRRADHSSYEARGDGLLTEEQLALFLHIVAEHTALATRLA
;
A
#
# COMPACT_ATOMS: atom_id res chain seq x y z
N MET A 1 24.16 13.40 24.59
CA MET A 1 23.91 14.46 23.56
C MET A 1 23.16 13.94 22.33
N ILE A 2 23.45 12.72 21.86
CA ILE A 2 22.89 12.10 20.64
C ILE A 2 21.35 12.00 20.66
N VAL A 3 20.75 11.60 21.79
CA VAL A 3 19.29 11.43 21.92
C VAL A 3 18.51 12.73 21.66
N ARG A 4 19.02 13.88 22.13
CA ARG A 4 18.38 15.18 21.90
C ARG A 4 18.45 15.62 20.43
N ALA A 5 19.53 15.27 19.72
CA ALA A 5 19.67 15.56 18.30
C ALA A 5 18.71 14.71 17.45
N MET A 6 18.55 13.42 17.80
CA MET A 6 17.60 12.51 17.17
C MET A 6 16.15 12.99 17.36
N LEU A 7 15.76 13.34 18.58
CA LEU A 7 14.41 13.87 18.86
C LEU A 7 14.11 15.15 18.07
N LYS A 8 15.06 16.08 17.95
CA LYS A 8 14.90 17.28 17.12
C LYS A 8 14.72 16.95 15.63
N ARG A 9 15.41 15.92 15.13
CA ARG A 9 15.26 15.46 13.74
C ARG A 9 13.89 14.83 13.53
N ASP A 10 13.45 13.97 14.44
CA ASP A 10 12.13 13.33 14.40
C ASP A 10 11.00 14.36 14.49
N GLN A 11 11.15 15.39 15.33
CA GLN A 11 10.18 16.49 15.43
C GLN A 11 10.10 17.30 14.13
N LYS A 12 11.24 17.60 13.49
CA LYS A 12 11.26 18.26 12.17
C LYS A 12 10.61 17.38 11.10
N ARG A 13 10.92 16.08 11.10
CA ARG A 13 10.35 15.09 10.18
C ARG A 13 8.82 15.01 10.34
N PHE A 14 8.34 14.90 11.57
CA PHE A 14 6.92 14.87 11.89
C PHE A 14 6.21 16.15 11.45
N SER A 15 6.72 17.31 11.87
CA SER A 15 6.06 18.61 11.60
C SER A 15 6.08 19.02 10.13
N LYS A 16 7.14 18.71 9.39
CA LYS A 16 7.33 19.17 8.00
C LYS A 16 6.84 18.17 6.95
N ILE A 17 6.84 16.87 7.24
CA ILE A 17 6.49 15.82 6.28
C ILE A 17 5.21 15.10 6.71
N TYR A 18 5.26 14.32 7.79
CA TYR A 18 4.19 13.35 8.07
C TYR A 18 2.88 14.01 8.52
N ARG A 19 2.92 15.05 9.36
CA ARG A 19 1.73 15.79 9.78
C ARG A 19 0.98 16.43 8.62
N PRO A 20 1.62 17.19 7.71
CA PRO A 20 0.92 17.74 6.56
C PRO A 20 0.48 16.68 5.54
N LEU A 21 1.22 15.57 5.38
CA LEU A 21 0.79 14.46 4.53
C LEU A 21 -0.46 13.77 5.10
N ALA A 22 -0.48 13.46 6.40
CA ALA A 22 -1.65 12.87 7.06
C ALA A 22 -2.90 13.77 6.96
N CYS A 23 -2.71 15.09 7.05
CA CYS A 23 -3.78 16.07 6.87
C CYS A 23 -4.38 16.10 5.44
N LEU A 24 -3.68 15.59 4.42
CA LEU A 24 -4.27 15.44 3.09
C LEU A 24 -5.29 14.29 3.02
N PHE A 25 -5.23 13.37 3.97
CA PHE A 25 -6.10 12.20 4.06
C PHE A 25 -7.22 12.34 5.08
N THR A 26 -7.27 13.42 5.86
CA THR A 26 -8.43 13.68 6.73
C THR A 26 -9.69 14.04 5.96
N THR A 27 -9.54 14.65 4.78
CA THR A 27 -10.66 14.97 3.87
C THR A 27 -10.90 13.90 2.82
N ARG A 28 -10.10 12.83 2.80
CA ARG A 28 -10.17 11.76 1.80
C ARG A 28 -10.27 10.41 2.47
N HIS A 29 -11.44 9.78 2.37
CA HIS A 29 -11.63 8.44 2.94
C HIS A 29 -11.11 7.40 1.95
N ILE A 30 -10.06 6.68 2.36
CA ILE A 30 -9.57 5.51 1.66
C ILE A 30 -10.27 4.30 2.26
N GLU A 31 -11.17 3.71 1.50
CA GLU A 31 -11.81 2.44 1.84
C GLU A 31 -10.95 1.31 1.29
N VAL A 32 -10.31 0.58 2.19
CA VAL A 32 -9.55 -0.62 1.84
C VAL A 32 -10.49 -1.81 1.92
N CYS A 33 -10.94 -2.29 0.76
CA CYS A 33 -11.71 -3.51 0.64
C CYS A 33 -10.77 -4.69 0.40
N SER A 34 -10.53 -5.51 1.42
CA SER A 34 -9.82 -6.77 1.24
C SER A 34 -10.80 -7.88 0.87
N GLY A 35 -10.65 -8.41 -0.34
CA GLY A 35 -11.39 -9.56 -0.83
C GLY A 35 -10.55 -10.83 -0.72
N ILE A 36 -11.09 -11.88 -0.09
CA ILE A 36 -10.47 -13.21 -0.13
C ILE A 36 -11.23 -14.02 -1.18
N GLY A 37 -10.60 -14.32 -2.32
CA GLY A 37 -11.27 -15.02 -3.44
C GLY A 37 -11.61 -16.49 -3.17
N ALA A 38 -10.98 -17.13 -2.18
CA ALA A 38 -11.24 -18.52 -1.78
C ALA A 38 -11.10 -18.71 -0.25
N PRO A 39 -12.06 -18.18 0.54
CA PRO A 39 -11.93 -18.14 2.00
C PRO A 39 -11.98 -19.55 2.60
N THR A 40 -12.82 -20.44 2.05
CA THR A 40 -13.00 -21.80 2.57
C THR A 40 -12.17 -22.84 1.80
N PHE A 41 -11.79 -23.91 2.52
CA PHE A 41 -11.06 -25.04 1.94
C PHE A 41 -11.82 -25.71 0.78
N ARG A 42 -13.16 -25.74 0.85
CA ARG A 42 -14.02 -26.27 -0.22
C ARG A 42 -13.89 -25.49 -1.53
N HIS A 43 -13.73 -24.17 -1.48
CA HIS A 43 -13.49 -23.35 -2.68
C HIS A 43 -12.09 -23.61 -3.25
N ARG A 44 -11.07 -23.75 -2.39
CA ARG A 44 -9.70 -24.09 -2.83
C ARG A 44 -9.62 -25.48 -3.47
N TRP A 45 -10.34 -26.44 -2.90
CA TRP A 45 -10.46 -27.79 -3.47
C TRP A 45 -11.14 -27.77 -4.85
N ARG A 46 -12.25 -27.04 -4.99
CA ARG A 46 -12.91 -26.86 -6.30
C ARG A 46 -11.99 -26.21 -7.33
N ASN A 47 -11.25 -25.16 -6.96
CA ASN A 47 -10.30 -24.51 -7.86
C ASN A 47 -9.13 -25.43 -8.24
N ALA A 48 -8.62 -26.21 -7.28
CA ALA A 48 -7.58 -27.21 -7.53
C ALA A 48 -8.05 -28.31 -8.49
N LEU A 49 -9.31 -28.76 -8.38
CA LEU A 49 -9.91 -29.72 -9.33
C LEU A 49 -10.03 -29.14 -10.74
N VAL A 50 -10.44 -27.87 -10.87
CA VAL A 50 -10.51 -27.19 -12.17
C VAL A 50 -9.13 -27.10 -12.82
N GLU A 51 -8.10 -26.68 -12.06
CA GLU A 51 -6.71 -26.63 -12.56
C GLU A 51 -6.13 -28.03 -12.85
N LEU A 52 -6.55 -29.08 -12.14
CA LEU A 52 -6.12 -30.46 -12.40
C LEU A 52 -6.61 -30.96 -13.76
N ILE A 53 -7.84 -30.59 -14.14
CA ILE A 53 -8.51 -31.04 -15.38
C ILE A 53 -8.16 -30.13 -16.57
N ALA A 54 -7.81 -28.86 -16.32
CA ALA A 54 -7.56 -27.87 -17.36
C ALA A 54 -6.32 -28.14 -18.24
N TYR A 55 -5.34 -28.92 -17.77
CA TYR A 55 -4.10 -29.16 -18.54
C TYR A 55 -4.01 -30.56 -19.11
N ARG A 56 -3.58 -30.61 -20.38
CA ARG A 56 -3.30 -31.84 -21.13
C ARG A 56 -2.11 -32.65 -20.57
N LYS A 57 -1.27 -32.06 -19.72
CA LYS A 57 -0.12 -32.72 -19.06
C LYS A 57 -0.40 -32.89 -17.55
N PRO A 58 -0.49 -34.13 -17.04
CA PRO A 58 -0.97 -34.39 -15.67
C PRO A 58 -0.03 -33.86 -14.58
N LEU A 59 1.30 -33.88 -14.82
CA LEU A 59 2.29 -33.38 -13.86
C LEU A 59 2.23 -31.86 -13.67
N VAL A 60 1.87 -31.11 -14.72
CA VAL A 60 1.73 -29.65 -14.64
C VAL A 60 0.43 -29.28 -13.92
N GLY A 61 -0.66 -30.01 -14.22
CA GLY A 61 -1.93 -29.87 -13.52
C GLY A 61 -1.81 -30.18 -12.03
N LEU A 62 -1.08 -31.25 -11.65
CA LEU A 62 -0.87 -31.61 -10.25
C LEU A 62 -0.05 -30.54 -9.50
N LYS A 63 1.05 -30.04 -10.09
CA LYS A 63 1.83 -28.95 -9.48
C LYS A 63 0.99 -27.69 -9.28
N ARG A 64 0.16 -27.31 -10.26
CA ARG A 64 -0.71 -26.14 -10.14
C ARG A 64 -1.89 -26.35 -9.19
N ALA A 65 -2.46 -27.56 -9.12
CA ALA A 65 -3.49 -27.91 -8.17
C ALA A 65 -2.99 -27.83 -6.72
N VAL A 66 -1.78 -28.34 -6.44
CA VAL A 66 -1.14 -28.21 -5.12
C VAL A 66 -0.87 -26.74 -4.80
N SER A 67 -0.39 -25.96 -5.77
CA SER A 67 -0.23 -24.52 -5.61
C SER A 67 -1.56 -23.83 -5.30
N ALA A 68 -2.64 -24.15 -6.02
CA ALA A 68 -3.97 -23.56 -5.83
C ALA A 68 -4.65 -23.95 -4.51
N LEU A 69 -4.30 -25.11 -3.94
CA LEU A 69 -4.72 -25.53 -2.60
C LEU A 69 -4.12 -24.64 -1.50
N GLY A 70 -2.86 -24.21 -1.70
CA GLY A 70 -2.14 -23.31 -0.80
C GLY A 70 -2.38 -21.82 -1.08
N ASP A 71 -2.74 -21.46 -2.31
CA ASP A 71 -2.89 -20.08 -2.76
C ASP A 71 -4.16 -19.44 -2.16
N ARG A 72 -3.98 -18.77 -1.02
CA ARG A 72 -4.96 -17.81 -0.51
C ARG A 72 -4.82 -16.54 -1.37
N ARG A 73 -5.57 -16.48 -2.46
CA ARG A 73 -5.72 -15.25 -3.26
C ARG A 73 -6.41 -14.17 -2.42
N SER A 74 -5.63 -13.46 -1.62
CA SER A 74 -6.02 -12.21 -0.96
C SER A 74 -5.81 -11.10 -1.97
N THR A 75 -6.89 -10.66 -2.60
CA THR A 75 -6.87 -9.47 -3.45
C THR A 75 -7.26 -8.28 -2.58
N THR A 76 -6.31 -7.39 -2.32
CA THR A 76 -6.57 -6.13 -1.63
C THR A 76 -6.88 -5.08 -2.68
N SER A 77 -8.13 -4.61 -2.71
CA SER A 77 -8.55 -3.52 -3.59
C SER A 77 -8.90 -2.32 -2.71
N ALA A 78 -8.18 -1.22 -2.87
CA ALA A 78 -8.53 0.02 -2.19
C ALA A 78 -9.23 0.97 -3.17
N ALA A 79 -10.34 1.56 -2.72
CA ALA A 79 -11.06 2.59 -3.45
C ALA A 79 -11.06 3.87 -2.62
N LEU A 80 -10.96 5.01 -3.28
CA LEU A 80 -11.20 6.32 -2.67
C LEU A 80 -12.70 6.59 -2.74
N SER A 81 -13.42 6.43 -1.63
CA SER A 81 -14.88 6.61 -1.60
C SER A 81 -15.28 8.09 -1.57
N LEU A 82 -14.44 8.96 -1.01
CA LEU A 82 -14.69 10.40 -0.86
C LEU A 82 -13.41 11.22 -1.12
N GLY A 83 -13.51 12.30 -1.90
CA GLY A 83 -12.47 13.33 -2.00
C GLY A 83 -11.59 13.33 -3.28
N GLY A 84 -12.02 12.62 -4.33
CA GLY A 84 -11.38 12.64 -5.65
C GLY A 84 -10.13 11.78 -5.76
N ASN A 85 -9.24 12.11 -6.71
CA ASN A 85 -8.03 11.35 -6.99
C ASN A 85 -7.04 11.37 -5.81
N PHE A 86 -6.20 10.32 -5.71
CA PHE A 86 -5.11 10.27 -4.75
C PHE A 86 -4.21 11.50 -4.92
N PRO A 87 -3.86 12.24 -3.84
CA PRO A 87 -3.22 13.55 -3.94
C PRO A 87 -1.71 13.45 -4.23
N MET A 88 -1.35 12.72 -5.28
CA MET A 88 0.04 12.36 -5.58
C MET A 88 0.90 13.60 -5.84
N THR A 89 0.40 14.55 -6.62
CA THR A 89 1.09 15.83 -6.90
C THR A 89 1.40 16.60 -5.61
N SER A 90 0.47 16.59 -4.65
CA SER A 90 0.65 17.26 -3.36
C SER A 90 1.66 16.53 -2.48
N ASN A 91 1.63 15.20 -2.49
CA ASN A 91 2.59 14.38 -1.75
C ASN A 91 4.01 14.61 -2.27
N ILE A 92 4.22 14.52 -3.58
CA ILE A 92 5.50 14.76 -4.25
C ILE A 92 6.02 16.16 -3.92
N LYS A 93 5.20 17.20 -4.14
CA LYS A 93 5.60 18.60 -3.85
C LYS A 93 6.07 18.79 -2.40
N ARG A 94 5.35 18.22 -1.43
CA ARG A 94 5.70 18.36 -0.01
C ARG A 94 6.98 17.62 0.35
N VAL A 95 7.17 16.41 -0.17
CA VAL A 95 8.38 15.62 0.10
C VAL A 95 9.60 16.23 -0.57
N HIS A 96 9.49 16.69 -1.81
CA HIS A 96 10.58 17.41 -2.48
C HIS A 96 10.99 18.69 -1.73
N ALA A 97 10.02 19.49 -1.28
CA ALA A 97 10.30 20.70 -0.51
C ALA A 97 11.02 20.42 0.84
N ASN A 98 10.94 19.19 1.34
CA ASN A 98 11.50 18.78 2.63
C ASN A 98 12.41 17.55 2.51
N ALA A 99 13.03 17.33 1.36
CA ALA A 99 13.77 16.09 1.06
C ALA A 99 14.88 15.78 2.08
N GLN A 100 15.50 16.81 2.67
CA GLN A 100 16.48 16.69 3.75
C GLN A 100 15.97 15.95 5.01
N TYR A 101 14.66 15.86 5.21
CA TYR A 101 14.03 15.15 6.32
C TYR A 101 13.36 13.84 5.89
N ALA A 102 13.24 13.59 4.59
CA ALA A 102 12.67 12.37 4.04
C ALA A 102 13.65 11.21 4.16
N HIS A 103 13.14 10.02 4.41
CA HIS A 103 13.94 8.80 4.41
C HIS A 103 13.89 8.16 3.03
N ASP A 104 14.91 7.38 2.68
CA ASP A 104 15.00 6.72 1.38
C ASP A 104 13.80 5.83 1.11
N GLU A 105 13.24 5.20 2.15
CA GLU A 105 12.01 4.40 2.06
C GLU A 105 10.82 5.23 1.55
N LEU A 106 10.59 6.42 2.13
CA LEU A 106 9.52 7.32 1.70
C LEU A 106 9.72 7.79 0.26
N LEU A 107 10.97 8.12 -0.11
CA LEU A 107 11.30 8.54 -1.48
C LEU A 107 11.07 7.41 -2.49
N ASN A 108 11.42 6.17 -2.13
CA ASN A 108 11.19 4.99 -2.96
C ASN A 108 9.69 4.68 -3.10
N LEU A 109 8.92 4.78 -2.02
CA LEU A 109 7.47 4.59 -2.06
C LEU A 109 6.80 5.65 -2.95
N ILE A 110 7.23 6.90 -2.87
CA ILE A 110 6.73 7.96 -3.74
C ILE A 110 7.06 7.68 -5.20
N ARG A 111 8.30 7.29 -5.51
CA ARG A 111 8.69 6.96 -6.88
C ARG A 111 7.86 5.81 -7.45
N ARG A 112 7.66 4.75 -6.65
CA ARG A 112 6.84 3.58 -7.04
C ARG A 112 5.38 3.97 -7.26
N ALA A 113 4.79 4.73 -6.34
CA ALA A 113 3.41 5.19 -6.45
C ALA A 113 3.22 6.18 -7.61
N ASP A 114 4.23 6.97 -7.96
CA ASP A 114 4.18 7.88 -9.11
C ASP A 114 4.19 7.08 -10.41
N HIS A 115 5.12 6.12 -10.52
CA HIS A 115 5.20 5.22 -11.66
C HIS A 115 3.91 4.42 -11.86
N SER A 116 3.36 3.82 -10.80
CA SER A 116 2.12 3.06 -10.88
C SER A 116 0.92 3.93 -11.31
N SER A 117 0.94 5.23 -10.98
CA SER A 117 -0.10 6.17 -11.40
C SER A 117 -0.07 6.42 -12.92
N TYR A 118 1.10 6.34 -13.57
CA TYR A 118 1.21 6.45 -15.03
C TYR A 118 0.71 5.19 -15.76
N GLU A 119 0.90 4.02 -15.16
CA GLU A 119 0.50 2.74 -15.76
C GLU A 119 -0.97 2.39 -15.52
N ALA A 120 -1.58 2.94 -14.47
CA ALA A 120 -2.97 2.71 -14.12
C ALA A 120 -3.93 3.35 -15.14
N ARG A 121 -4.91 2.57 -15.62
CA ARG A 121 -5.89 2.99 -16.65
C ARG A 121 -6.97 3.97 -16.17
N GLY A 122 -6.82 4.57 -14.99
CA GLY A 122 -7.75 5.61 -14.50
C GLY A 122 -9.08 5.07 -13.98
N ASP A 123 -9.16 3.78 -13.62
CA ASP A 123 -10.38 3.12 -13.16
C ASP A 123 -10.88 3.58 -11.77
N GLY A 124 -10.33 4.68 -11.23
CA GLY A 124 -10.67 5.22 -9.90
C GLY A 124 -10.21 4.38 -8.71
N LEU A 125 -9.55 3.24 -8.96
CA LEU A 125 -8.98 2.37 -7.95
C LEU A 125 -7.56 2.81 -7.57
N LEU A 126 -7.21 2.62 -6.29
CA LEU A 126 -5.84 2.79 -5.81
C LEU A 126 -4.98 1.61 -6.25
N THR A 127 -3.81 1.92 -6.80
CA THR A 127 -2.77 0.91 -7.03
C THR A 127 -2.21 0.41 -5.70
N GLU A 128 -1.64 -0.79 -5.68
CA GLU A 128 -1.01 -1.36 -4.50
C GLU A 128 0.12 -0.45 -3.98
N GLU A 129 0.86 0.20 -4.86
CA GLU A 129 1.92 1.15 -4.51
C GLU A 129 1.37 2.42 -3.83
N GLN A 130 0.25 2.97 -4.32
CA GLN A 130 -0.39 4.12 -3.69
C GLN A 130 -0.94 3.76 -2.31
N LEU A 131 -1.52 2.57 -2.18
CA LEU A 131 -1.96 2.06 -0.88
C LEU A 131 -0.78 1.86 0.07
N ALA A 132 0.34 1.29 -0.39
CA ALA A 132 1.55 1.11 0.40
C ALA A 132 2.12 2.46 0.89
N LEU A 133 2.14 3.47 0.02
CA LEU A 133 2.55 4.83 0.41
C LEU A 133 1.62 5.41 1.49
N PHE A 134 0.31 5.26 1.34
CA PHE A 134 -0.66 5.71 2.35
C PHE A 134 -0.44 5.02 3.70
N LEU A 135 -0.33 3.70 3.70
CA LEU A 135 -0.10 2.92 4.93
C LEU A 135 1.19 3.34 5.63
N HIS A 136 2.27 3.55 4.87
CA HIS A 136 3.53 4.05 5.42
C HIS A 136 3.36 5.44 6.06
N ILE A 137 2.68 6.37 5.39
CA ILE A 137 2.43 7.72 5.92
C ILE A 137 1.65 7.66 7.24
N VAL A 138 0.60 6.84 7.31
CA VAL A 138 -0.22 6.70 8.52
C VAL A 138 0.58 6.07 9.65
N ALA A 139 1.33 4.99 9.37
CA ALA A 139 2.14 4.29 10.36
C ALA A 139 3.27 5.17 10.93
N GLU A 140 3.97 5.91 10.08
CA GLU A 140 5.02 6.84 10.54
C GLU A 140 4.44 8.06 11.27
N HIS A 141 3.29 8.56 10.83
CA HIS A 141 2.60 9.62 11.56
C HIS A 141 2.22 9.19 12.97
N THR A 142 1.63 8.01 13.14
CA THR A 142 1.25 7.49 14.47
C THR A 142 2.47 7.17 15.33
N ALA A 143 3.51 6.55 14.76
CA ALA A 143 4.75 6.24 15.47
C ALA A 143 5.50 7.50 15.95
N LEU A 144 5.54 8.56 15.13
CA LEU A 144 6.14 9.83 15.52
C LEU A 144 5.27 10.61 16.50
N ALA A 145 3.95 10.58 16.33
CA ALA A 145 3.03 11.22 17.27
C ALA A 145 3.14 10.62 18.68
N THR A 146 3.24 9.29 18.81
CA THR A 146 3.40 8.62 20.11
C THR A 146 4.77 8.84 20.73
N ARG A 147 5.83 8.94 19.91
CA ARG A 147 7.20 9.19 20.41
C ARG A 147 7.44 10.63 20.84
N LEU A 148 6.69 11.57 20.28
CA LEU A 148 6.83 13.02 20.54
C LEU A 148 5.76 13.59 21.48
N ALA A 149 4.77 12.78 21.88
CA ALA A 149 3.80 13.09 22.93
C ALA A 149 4.41 12.91 24.31
#